data_AF-A0A1V1NR85-F1
#
_entry.id   AF-A0A1V1NR85-F1
#
_cell.length_a   1.000
_cell.length_b   1.000
_cell.length_c   1.000
_cell.angle_alpha   90.00
_cell.angle_beta   90.00
_cell.angle_gamma   90.00
#
_symmetry.space_group_name_H-M   'P 1'
#
loop_
_entity.id
_entity.type
_entity.pdbx_description
1 polymer ?
#
loop_
_entity_poly.entity_id
_entity_poly.type
_entity_poly.pdbx_seq_one_letter_code
_entity_poly.pdbx_strand_id
1 'polypeptide(L)'
;MIVNLRKELEDSLIVSYFTNTEDLSKEVAVVISNHLNKNKSIVQGIPHQEYIRLAKDLGVTENAVKNFFKIIEQKEVPREDWDFTLRQIAERHKELLSRLDQFNITVDEEIQELRLKAEEAINNGDYDAADKHLDEALDRQMVCINNAEKQLTNCKLSAAEMKVDKGDLELIRINYKEATKLFKEAVELVPDGDEHELKKAEYLQKWGDAAYYAGLYDESKTALEQCLAIRERLLPKDDTSVATTLNNL
;
A
#
# COMPACT_ATOMS: atom_id res chain seq x y z
N MET A 1 72.28 -13.92 -20.81
CA MET A 1 73.19 -12.79 -21.09
C MET A 1 72.47 -11.52 -20.64
N ILE A 2 72.19 -11.34 -19.35
CA ILE A 2 73.12 -10.85 -18.30
C ILE A 2 73.93 -9.64 -18.80
N VAL A 3 73.48 -8.48 -18.31
CA VAL A 3 74.27 -7.33 -17.82
C VAL A 3 74.98 -6.47 -18.86
N ASN A 4 74.49 -5.22 -18.97
CA ASN A 4 75.31 -4.04 -18.71
C ASN A 4 74.42 -2.82 -18.44
N LEU A 5 74.36 -2.40 -17.16
CA LEU A 5 74.86 -1.10 -16.66
C LEU A 5 73.79 0.00 -16.78
N ARG A 6 73.14 0.50 -15.73
CA ARG A 6 73.68 0.97 -14.43
C ARG A 6 74.97 1.77 -14.59
N LYS A 7 74.88 2.77 -15.46
CA LYS A 7 75.69 3.99 -15.65
C LYS A 7 74.95 4.69 -16.79
N GLU A 8 74.13 5.71 -16.60
CA GLU A 8 74.39 6.96 -15.91
C GLU A 8 73.08 7.47 -15.31
N LEU A 9 73.01 7.45 -13.98
CA LEU A 9 72.00 8.12 -13.19
C LEU A 9 72.55 9.48 -12.70
N GLU A 10 73.58 10.05 -13.34
CA GLU A 10 74.32 11.13 -12.68
C GLU A 10 74.80 12.32 -13.51
N ASP A 11 74.64 12.42 -14.83
CA ASP A 11 75.09 13.64 -15.52
C ASP A 11 74.15 14.18 -16.60
N SER A 12 73.80 15.46 -16.43
CA SER A 12 73.42 16.41 -17.48
C SER A 12 71.93 16.58 -17.87
N LEU A 13 71.02 16.50 -16.90
CA LEU A 13 69.84 17.39 -16.89
C LEU A 13 69.84 18.27 -15.63
N ILE A 14 71.04 18.69 -15.23
CA ILE A 14 71.28 19.93 -14.50
C ILE A 14 71.86 20.89 -15.53
N VAL A 15 71.02 21.67 -16.23
CA VAL A 15 71.17 23.12 -16.48
C VAL A 15 69.83 23.63 -17.03
N SER A 16 69.26 24.60 -16.31
CA SER A 16 67.98 25.30 -16.52
C SER A 16 66.77 24.41 -16.22
N TYR A 17 66.02 24.56 -15.12
CA TYR A 17 65.50 25.79 -14.55
C TYR A 17 65.42 25.65 -13.02
N PHE A 18 66.37 26.23 -12.30
CA PHE A 18 66.10 26.66 -10.93
C PHE A 18 65.54 28.07 -11.02
N THR A 19 64.22 28.16 -11.10
CA THR A 19 63.44 29.25 -10.51
C THR A 19 62.11 28.62 -10.12
N ASN A 20 61.70 28.80 -8.86
CA ASN A 20 60.41 28.42 -8.29
C ASN A 20 60.26 27.05 -7.58
N THR A 21 61.20 26.70 -6.70
CA THR A 21 60.92 25.76 -5.61
C THR A 21 59.91 26.33 -4.58
N GLU A 22 59.81 27.66 -4.43
CA GLU A 22 58.77 28.30 -3.62
C GLU A 22 57.37 28.19 -4.23
N ASP A 23 57.25 28.19 -5.55
CA ASP A 23 55.96 28.24 -6.26
C ASP A 23 55.34 26.84 -6.40
N LEU A 24 56.16 25.80 -6.63
CA LEU A 24 55.68 24.41 -6.52
C LEU A 24 55.22 24.09 -5.08
N SER A 25 55.87 24.64 -4.06
CA SER A 25 55.45 24.45 -2.67
C SER A 25 54.10 25.14 -2.38
N LYS A 26 53.85 26.29 -3.00
CA LYS A 26 52.59 27.05 -2.89
C LYS A 26 51.47 26.39 -3.68
N GLU A 27 51.71 25.90 -4.90
CA GLU A 27 50.71 25.17 -5.68
C GLU A 27 50.35 23.84 -5.03
N VAL A 28 51.33 23.08 -4.54
CA VAL A 28 51.06 21.83 -3.79
C VAL A 28 50.33 22.15 -2.48
N ALA A 29 50.69 23.23 -1.77
CA ALA A 29 49.98 23.67 -0.57
C ALA A 29 48.55 24.16 -0.87
N VAL A 30 48.30 24.81 -2.02
CA VAL A 30 46.97 25.26 -2.46
C VAL A 30 46.12 24.09 -2.92
N VAL A 31 46.68 23.10 -3.61
CA VAL A 31 45.97 21.88 -4.01
C VAL A 31 45.65 21.02 -2.78
N ILE A 32 46.59 20.83 -1.85
CA ILE A 32 46.37 20.16 -0.57
C ILE A 32 45.36 20.95 0.28
N SER A 33 45.46 22.28 0.34
CA SER A 33 44.51 23.12 1.05
C SER A 33 43.12 23.05 0.40
N ASN A 34 43.01 23.05 -0.92
CA ASN A 34 41.72 22.91 -1.64
C ASN A 34 41.13 21.49 -1.49
N HIS A 35 41.97 20.45 -1.40
CA HIS A 35 41.53 19.09 -1.07
C HIS A 35 41.09 18.96 0.40
N LEU A 36 41.79 19.60 1.33
CA LEU A 36 41.42 19.68 2.75
C LEU A 36 40.19 20.56 2.98
N ASN A 37 39.99 21.60 2.15
CA ASN A 37 38.86 22.52 2.24
C ASN A 37 37.59 21.93 1.59
N LYS A 38 37.73 21.10 0.55
CA LYS A 38 36.63 20.23 0.07
C LYS A 38 36.16 19.24 1.15
N ASN A 39 37.05 18.80 2.04
CA ASN A 39 36.72 17.94 3.19
C ASN A 39 36.24 18.72 4.44
N LYS A 40 36.23 20.05 4.41
CA LYS A 40 35.73 20.93 5.48
C LYS A 40 34.46 21.68 5.06
N SER A 41 33.58 21.05 4.27
CA SER A 41 32.21 21.54 4.18
C SER A 41 31.55 21.37 5.56
N ILE A 42 31.38 22.48 6.24
CA ILE A 42 30.60 22.56 7.47
C ILE A 42 29.14 22.68 7.02
N VAL A 43 28.37 21.62 7.18
CA VAL A 43 26.91 21.64 6.98
C VAL A 43 26.31 21.67 8.38
N GLN A 44 25.42 22.64 8.66
CA GLN A 44 24.74 22.79 9.97
C GLN A 44 25.68 22.84 11.19
N GLY A 45 26.93 23.32 11.01
CA GLY A 45 27.92 23.40 12.09
C GLY A 45 28.67 22.10 12.38
N ILE A 46 28.39 21.02 11.64
CA ILE A 46 29.01 19.70 11.80
C ILE A 46 29.96 19.45 10.60
N PRO A 47 31.21 19.00 10.84
CA PRO A 47 32.11 18.61 9.76
C PRO A 47 31.54 17.44 8.95
N HIS A 48 31.65 17.46 7.63
CA HIS A 48 31.19 16.36 6.75
C HIS A 48 31.67 14.97 7.19
N GLN A 49 32.89 14.85 7.73
CA GLN A 49 33.44 13.59 8.24
C GLN A 49 32.68 13.01 9.44
N GLU A 50 32.06 13.86 10.27
CA GLU A 50 31.21 13.41 11.38
C GLU A 50 29.87 12.86 10.89
N TYR A 51 29.32 13.36 9.76
CA TYR A 51 28.12 12.78 9.14
C TYR A 51 28.37 11.34 8.68
N ILE A 52 29.52 11.08 8.04
CA ILE A 52 29.90 9.74 7.59
C ILE A 52 30.03 8.79 8.78
N ARG A 53 30.63 9.26 9.88
CA ARG A 53 30.75 8.49 11.12
C ARG A 53 29.39 8.17 11.72
N LEU A 54 28.53 9.18 11.88
CA LEU A 54 27.18 9.01 12.42
C LEU A 54 26.32 8.08 11.57
N ALA A 55 26.41 8.19 10.24
CA ALA A 55 25.71 7.30 9.31
C ALA A 55 26.10 5.84 9.55
N LYS A 56 27.39 5.56 9.71
CA LYS A 56 27.90 4.23 10.04
C LYS A 56 27.46 3.76 11.43
N ASP A 57 27.56 4.61 12.44
CA ASP A 57 27.22 4.27 13.83
C ASP A 57 25.71 4.02 14.02
N LEU A 58 24.87 4.75 13.28
CA LEU A 58 23.41 4.62 13.30
C LEU A 58 22.88 3.55 12.32
N GLY A 59 23.71 3.12 11.35
CA GLY A 59 23.35 2.14 10.34
C GLY A 59 22.36 2.69 9.29
N VAL A 60 22.52 3.95 8.88
CA VAL A 60 21.66 4.64 7.90
C VAL A 60 22.52 5.35 6.85
N THR A 61 21.91 5.90 5.79
CA THR A 61 22.66 6.64 4.76
C THR A 61 23.13 8.02 5.26
N GLU A 62 24.17 8.58 4.63
CA GLU A 62 24.63 9.93 4.97
C GLU A 62 23.54 11.00 4.73
N ASN A 63 22.75 10.84 3.67
CA ASN A 63 21.63 11.73 3.38
C ASN A 63 20.53 11.63 4.44
N ALA A 64 20.25 10.42 4.94
CA ALA A 64 19.31 10.25 6.04
C ALA A 64 19.78 11.02 7.28
N VAL A 65 21.05 10.91 7.68
CA VAL A 65 21.59 11.68 8.83
C VAL A 65 21.45 13.18 8.62
N LYS A 66 21.75 13.71 7.43
CA LYS A 66 21.54 15.14 7.11
C LYS A 66 20.09 15.56 7.29
N ASN A 67 19.16 14.75 6.80
CA ASN A 67 17.73 15.02 6.97
C ASN A 67 17.27 14.88 8.43
N PHE A 68 17.85 13.99 9.22
CA PHE A 68 17.54 13.88 10.65
C PHE A 68 17.90 15.17 11.38
N PHE A 69 19.09 15.74 11.10
CA PHE A 69 19.46 17.05 11.66
C PHE A 69 18.53 18.16 11.20
N LYS A 70 18.14 18.18 9.92
CA LYS A 70 17.14 19.14 9.41
C LYS A 70 15.81 19.04 10.19
N ILE A 71 15.34 17.83 10.48
CA ILE A 71 14.12 17.59 11.27
C ILE A 71 14.29 18.09 12.71
N ILE A 72 15.40 17.74 13.36
CA ILE A 72 15.73 18.15 14.73
C ILE A 72 15.78 19.68 14.83
N GLU A 73 16.40 20.36 13.86
CA GLU A 73 16.46 21.82 13.78
C GLU A 73 15.06 22.44 13.58
N GLN A 74 14.28 21.91 12.63
CA GLN A 74 12.92 22.39 12.36
C GLN A 74 11.96 22.21 13.54
N LYS A 75 12.20 21.21 14.38
CA LYS A 75 11.41 20.94 15.59
C LYS A 75 11.97 21.62 16.84
N GLU A 76 13.04 22.43 16.70
CA GLU A 76 13.67 23.19 17.78
C GLU A 76 14.08 22.33 18.98
N VAL A 77 14.55 21.10 18.72
CA VAL A 77 14.97 20.17 19.78
C VAL A 77 16.21 20.73 20.50
N PRO A 78 16.24 20.75 21.85
CA PRO A 78 17.39 21.21 22.62
C PRO A 78 18.67 20.43 22.30
N ARG A 79 19.83 21.11 22.28
CA ARG A 79 21.10 20.49 21.83
C ARG A 79 21.54 19.31 22.68
N GLU A 80 21.20 19.31 23.96
CA GLU A 80 21.42 18.23 24.92
C GLU A 80 20.70 16.93 24.53
N ASP A 81 19.59 17.03 23.81
CA ASP A 81 18.74 15.90 23.40
C ASP A 81 19.04 15.39 21.99
N TRP A 82 20.02 15.99 21.29
CA TRP A 82 20.30 15.66 19.89
C TRP A 82 20.76 14.20 19.70
N ASP A 83 21.70 13.70 20.51
CA ASP A 83 22.17 12.30 20.38
C ASP A 83 21.02 11.31 20.60
N PHE A 84 20.23 11.53 21.65
CA PHE A 84 19.06 10.69 21.95
C PHE A 84 18.02 10.73 20.82
N THR A 85 17.73 11.92 20.29
CA THR A 85 16.74 12.10 19.22
C THR A 85 17.22 11.49 17.90
N LEU A 86 18.50 11.64 17.55
CA LEU A 86 19.09 11.00 16.37
C LEU A 86 18.97 9.48 16.42
N ARG A 87 19.27 8.86 17.57
CA ARG A 87 19.12 7.41 17.76
C ARG A 87 17.67 6.97 17.62
N GLN A 88 16.73 7.73 18.18
CA GLN A 88 15.30 7.44 18.02
C GLN A 88 14.83 7.54 16.57
N ILE A 89 15.23 8.58 15.84
CA ILE A 89 14.86 8.74 14.43
C ILE A 89 15.47 7.60 13.61
N ALA A 90 16.75 7.28 13.82
CA ALA A 90 17.43 6.17 13.15
C ALA A 90 16.75 4.82 13.42
N GLU A 91 16.32 4.57 14.66
CA GLU A 91 15.60 3.34 15.00
C GLU A 91 14.27 3.25 14.25
N ARG A 92 13.44 4.29 14.32
CA ARG A 92 12.16 4.33 13.59
C ARG A 92 12.33 4.23 12.08
N HIS A 93 13.38 4.85 11.53
CA HIS A 93 13.72 4.78 10.11
C HIS A 93 14.02 3.33 9.69
N LYS A 94 14.86 2.61 10.45
CA LYS A 94 15.18 1.20 10.16
C LYS A 94 13.97 0.29 10.35
N GLU A 95 13.17 0.51 11.39
CA GLU A 95 11.92 -0.22 11.61
C GLU A 95 10.92 -0.02 10.46
N LEU A 96 10.85 1.20 9.91
CA LEU A 96 10.02 1.48 8.74
C LEU A 96 10.52 0.73 7.51
N LEU A 97 11.80 0.84 7.15
CA LEU A 97 12.39 0.10 6.03
C LEU A 97 12.20 -1.41 6.17
N SER A 98 12.45 -1.96 7.36
CA SER A 98 12.25 -3.38 7.62
C SER A 98 10.80 -3.82 7.43
N ARG A 99 9.81 -2.97 7.73
CA ARG A 99 8.40 -3.29 7.49
C ARG A 99 8.06 -3.23 6.00
N LEU A 100 8.60 -2.27 5.26
CA LEU A 100 8.38 -2.14 3.83
C LEU A 100 8.90 -3.37 3.06
N ASP A 101 10.09 -3.86 3.44
CA ASP A 101 10.71 -5.07 2.87
C ASP A 101 9.93 -6.35 3.19
N GLN A 102 9.55 -6.56 4.46
CA GLN A 102 8.84 -7.78 4.89
C GLN A 102 7.46 -7.95 4.24
N PHE A 103 6.73 -6.86 4.03
CA PHE A 103 5.37 -6.90 3.50
C PHE A 103 5.32 -6.79 1.96
N ASN A 104 6.22 -7.45 1.23
CA ASN A 104 6.24 -7.42 -0.24
C ASN A 104 5.21 -8.37 -0.89
N ILE A 105 3.98 -8.38 -0.37
CA ILE A 105 2.86 -9.14 -0.94
C ILE A 105 2.04 -8.17 -1.77
N THR A 106 2.35 -8.00 -3.06
CA THR A 106 1.46 -7.24 -3.95
C THR A 106 1.59 -7.75 -5.38
N VAL A 107 0.45 -8.00 -6.01
CA VAL A 107 0.29 -8.52 -7.38
C VAL A 107 0.26 -7.40 -8.42
N ASP A 108 -0.04 -6.16 -8.00
CA ASP A 108 -0.08 -4.98 -8.87
C ASP A 108 1.33 -4.36 -9.00
N GLU A 109 1.89 -4.40 -10.20
CA GLU A 109 3.23 -3.89 -10.53
C GLU A 109 3.38 -2.38 -10.23
N GLU A 110 2.33 -1.59 -10.43
CA GLU A 110 2.40 -0.14 -10.21
C GLU A 110 2.39 0.21 -8.71
N ILE A 111 1.64 -0.54 -7.89
CA ILE A 111 1.70 -0.38 -6.43
C ILE A 111 3.10 -0.75 -5.92
N GLN A 112 3.71 -1.79 -6.48
CA GLN A 112 5.08 -2.18 -6.12
C GLN A 112 6.09 -1.10 -6.51
N GLU A 113 5.96 -0.51 -7.69
CA GLU A 113 6.83 0.60 -8.11
C GLU A 113 6.74 1.79 -7.15
N LEU A 114 5.54 2.18 -6.73
CA LEU A 114 5.33 3.27 -5.76
C LEU A 114 5.96 2.93 -4.41
N ARG A 115 5.83 1.69 -3.94
CA ARG A 115 6.45 1.24 -2.69
C ARG A 115 7.97 1.25 -2.75
N LEU A 116 8.57 0.85 -3.87
CA LEU A 116 10.01 0.92 -4.08
C LEU A 116 10.50 2.38 -4.08
N LYS A 117 9.76 3.30 -4.72
CA LYS A 117 10.07 4.74 -4.66
C LYS A 117 9.97 5.30 -3.24
N ALA A 118 8.97 4.87 -2.48
CA ALA A 118 8.85 5.24 -1.07
C ALA A 118 10.04 4.71 -0.24
N GLU A 119 10.46 3.47 -0.47
CA GLU A 119 11.62 2.87 0.20
C GLU A 119 12.92 3.62 -0.14
N GLU A 120 13.13 3.97 -1.41
CA GLU A 120 14.28 4.78 -1.84
C GLU A 120 14.27 6.17 -1.19
N ALA A 121 13.10 6.82 -1.13
CA ALA A 121 12.93 8.11 -0.47
C ALA A 121 13.22 8.02 1.04
N ILE A 122 12.72 6.99 1.72
CA ILE A 122 13.00 6.72 3.14
C ILE A 122 14.49 6.50 3.34
N ASN A 123 15.14 5.66 2.52
CA ASN A 123 16.59 5.42 2.58
C ASN A 123 17.39 6.73 2.48
N ASN A 124 16.92 7.71 1.71
CA ASN A 124 17.53 9.04 1.59
C ASN A 124 17.13 10.03 2.70
N GLY A 125 16.19 9.65 3.58
CA GLY A 125 15.59 10.52 4.60
C GLY A 125 14.64 11.58 4.03
N ASP A 126 14.19 11.42 2.79
CA ASP A 126 13.19 12.28 2.17
C ASP A 126 11.79 11.77 2.51
N TYR A 127 11.33 12.12 3.70
CA TYR A 127 10.07 11.62 4.23
C TYR A 127 8.84 12.23 3.55
N ASP A 128 8.96 13.44 3.00
CA ASP A 128 7.85 14.10 2.28
C ASP A 128 7.59 13.37 0.95
N ALA A 129 8.65 13.01 0.22
CA ALA A 129 8.52 12.21 -1.00
C ALA A 129 8.02 10.78 -0.71
N ALA A 130 8.51 10.17 0.38
CA ALA A 130 8.06 8.86 0.81
C ALA A 130 6.56 8.83 1.14
N ASP A 131 6.09 9.82 1.91
CA ASP A 131 4.69 9.98 2.28
C ASP A 131 3.79 10.08 1.04
N LYS A 132 4.18 10.92 0.08
CA LYS A 132 3.45 11.05 -1.19
C LYS A 132 3.36 9.73 -1.97
N HIS A 133 4.45 8.99 -2.06
CA HIS A 133 4.43 7.69 -2.77
C HIS A 133 3.59 6.64 -2.04
N LEU A 134 3.57 6.66 -0.71
CA LEU A 134 2.71 5.79 0.09
C LEU A 134 1.23 6.17 -0.07
N ASP A 135 0.88 7.46 -0.08
CA ASP A 135 -0.48 7.92 -0.34
C ASP A 135 -0.96 7.50 -1.73
N GLU A 136 -0.14 7.69 -2.77
CA GLU A 136 -0.46 7.23 -4.13
C GLU A 136 -0.67 5.71 -4.19
N ALA A 137 0.14 4.94 -3.46
CA ALA A 137 0.00 3.49 -3.37
C ALA A 137 -1.29 3.08 -2.63
N LEU A 138 -1.64 3.78 -1.55
CA LEU A 138 -2.86 3.55 -0.77
C LEU A 138 -4.12 3.86 -1.58
N ASP A 139 -4.16 5.01 -2.26
CA ASP A 139 -5.28 5.40 -3.12
C ASP A 139 -5.54 4.33 -4.19
N ARG A 140 -4.47 3.85 -4.83
CA ARG A 140 -4.58 2.77 -5.82
C ARG A 140 -5.04 1.46 -5.21
N GLN A 141 -4.52 1.10 -4.04
CA GLN A 141 -4.93 -0.10 -3.32
C GLN A 141 -6.43 -0.04 -2.95
N MET A 142 -6.94 1.14 -2.56
CA MET A 142 -8.36 1.34 -2.28
C MET A 142 -9.22 1.18 -3.53
N VAL A 143 -8.78 1.68 -4.68
CA VAL A 143 -9.47 1.44 -5.97
C VAL A 143 -9.51 -0.05 -6.30
N CYS A 144 -8.41 -0.77 -6.10
CA CYS A 144 -8.35 -2.22 -6.29
C CYS A 144 -9.36 -2.96 -5.39
N ILE A 145 -9.40 -2.61 -4.09
CA ILE A 145 -10.34 -3.18 -3.12
C ILE A 145 -11.78 -2.92 -3.54
N ASN A 146 -12.14 -1.67 -3.83
CA ASN A 146 -13.49 -1.30 -4.23
C ASN A 146 -13.95 -2.04 -5.50
N ASN A 147 -13.06 -2.19 -6.48
CA ASN A 147 -13.35 -2.94 -7.70
C ASN A 147 -13.57 -4.44 -7.42
N ALA A 148 -12.74 -5.03 -6.55
CA ALA A 148 -12.88 -6.42 -6.14
C ALA A 148 -14.18 -6.67 -5.35
N GLU A 149 -14.55 -5.77 -4.46
CA GLU A 149 -15.82 -5.82 -3.71
C GLU A 149 -17.03 -5.71 -4.63
N LYS A 150 -17.00 -4.75 -5.58
CA LYS A 150 -18.04 -4.62 -6.60
C LYS A 150 -18.14 -5.87 -7.48
N GLN A 151 -17.01 -6.43 -7.88
CA GLN A 151 -16.98 -7.66 -8.67
C GLN A 151 -17.56 -8.84 -7.89
N LEU A 152 -17.19 -9.00 -6.61
CA LEU A 152 -17.73 -10.03 -5.74
C LEU A 152 -19.25 -9.89 -5.58
N THR A 153 -19.73 -8.67 -5.37
CA THR A 153 -21.16 -8.33 -5.29
C THR A 153 -21.89 -8.74 -6.57
N ASN A 154 -21.36 -8.38 -7.73
CA ASN A 154 -21.92 -8.78 -9.03
C ASN A 154 -21.92 -10.31 -9.22
N CYS A 155 -20.84 -11.00 -8.84
CA CYS A 155 -20.76 -12.46 -8.92
C CYS A 155 -21.80 -13.14 -8.01
N LYS A 156 -21.98 -12.63 -6.80
CA LYS A 156 -23.00 -13.12 -5.85
C LYS A 156 -24.41 -12.95 -6.40
N LEU A 157 -24.75 -11.75 -6.88
CA LEU A 157 -26.07 -11.48 -7.48
C LEU A 157 -26.32 -12.36 -8.71
N SER A 158 -25.32 -12.50 -9.60
CA SER A 158 -25.43 -13.36 -10.78
C SER A 158 -25.62 -14.83 -10.40
N ALA A 159 -24.90 -15.32 -9.40
CA ALA A 159 -25.08 -16.69 -8.91
C ALA A 159 -26.44 -16.91 -8.23
N ALA A 160 -26.97 -15.90 -7.53
CA ALA A 160 -28.30 -15.92 -6.95
C ALA A 160 -29.39 -16.02 -8.05
N GLU A 161 -29.29 -15.21 -9.10
CA GLU A 161 -30.19 -15.26 -10.25
C GLU A 161 -30.14 -16.64 -10.94
N MET A 162 -28.94 -17.19 -11.17
CA MET A 162 -28.80 -18.54 -11.74
C MET A 162 -29.44 -19.64 -10.85
N LYS A 163 -29.43 -19.46 -9.52
CA LYS A 163 -30.16 -20.37 -8.61
C LYS A 163 -31.67 -20.21 -8.74
N VAL A 164 -32.17 -18.99 -8.92
CA VAL A 164 -33.58 -18.72 -9.22
C VAL A 164 -34.00 -19.40 -10.52
N ASP A 165 -33.22 -19.23 -11.60
CA ASP A 165 -33.48 -19.89 -12.88
C ASP A 165 -33.57 -21.42 -12.72
N LYS A 166 -32.64 -22.00 -11.97
CA LYS A 166 -32.69 -23.43 -11.65
C LYS A 166 -33.92 -23.80 -10.81
N GLY A 167 -34.30 -22.97 -9.85
CA GLY A 167 -35.51 -23.17 -9.05
C GLY A 167 -36.76 -23.16 -9.92
N ASP A 168 -36.87 -22.22 -10.87
CA ASP A 168 -37.97 -22.13 -11.82
C ASP A 168 -38.00 -23.36 -12.76
N LEU A 169 -36.84 -23.89 -13.19
CA LEU A 169 -36.77 -25.16 -13.93
C LEU A 169 -37.33 -26.35 -13.11
N GLU A 170 -37.05 -26.39 -11.81
CA GLU A 170 -37.59 -27.42 -10.93
C GLU A 170 -39.10 -27.24 -10.68
N LEU A 171 -39.62 -26.01 -10.65
CA LEU A 171 -41.07 -25.76 -10.65
C LEU A 171 -41.73 -26.29 -11.92
N ILE A 172 -41.15 -26.08 -13.10
CA ILE A 172 -41.64 -26.63 -14.38
C ILE A 172 -41.70 -28.16 -14.32
N ARG A 173 -40.74 -28.79 -13.63
CA ARG A 173 -40.68 -30.24 -13.41
C ARG A 173 -41.55 -30.72 -12.25
N ILE A 174 -42.27 -29.81 -11.57
CA ILE A 174 -43.15 -30.11 -10.43
C ILE A 174 -42.34 -30.61 -9.20
N ASN A 175 -41.04 -30.33 -9.16
CA ASN A 175 -40.13 -30.70 -8.08
C ASN A 175 -40.07 -29.61 -7.00
N TYR A 176 -41.20 -29.34 -6.34
CA TYR A 176 -41.37 -28.19 -5.45
C TYR A 176 -40.36 -28.11 -4.28
N LYS A 177 -39.96 -29.27 -3.72
CA LYS A 177 -38.97 -29.30 -2.63
C LYS A 177 -37.58 -28.86 -3.07
N GLU A 178 -37.15 -29.24 -4.26
CA GLU A 178 -35.84 -28.83 -4.78
C GLU A 178 -35.87 -27.35 -5.20
N ALA A 179 -36.98 -26.89 -5.80
CA ALA A 179 -37.19 -25.48 -6.09
C ALA A 179 -37.11 -24.62 -4.81
N THR A 180 -37.79 -25.04 -3.74
CA THR A 180 -37.75 -24.38 -2.42
C THR A 180 -36.32 -24.20 -1.93
N LYS A 181 -35.51 -25.26 -2.00
CA LYS A 181 -34.10 -25.23 -1.59
C LYS A 181 -33.28 -24.26 -2.44
N LEU A 182 -33.44 -24.28 -3.76
CA LEU A 182 -32.71 -23.41 -4.68
C LEU A 182 -33.04 -21.92 -4.46
N PHE A 183 -34.31 -21.58 -4.24
CA PHE A 183 -34.70 -20.20 -3.95
C PHE A 183 -34.17 -19.73 -2.59
N LYS A 184 -34.18 -20.58 -1.57
CA LYS A 184 -33.58 -20.26 -0.27
C LYS A 184 -32.09 -19.97 -0.40
N GLU A 185 -31.35 -20.83 -1.11
CA GLU A 185 -29.93 -20.62 -1.39
C GLU A 185 -29.69 -19.35 -2.24
N ALA A 186 -30.63 -18.92 -3.07
CA ALA A 186 -30.54 -17.66 -3.80
C ALA A 186 -30.64 -16.45 -2.86
N VAL A 187 -31.56 -16.49 -1.88
CA VAL A 187 -31.70 -15.44 -0.85
C VAL A 187 -30.40 -15.27 -0.05
N GLU A 188 -29.73 -16.37 0.30
CA GLU A 188 -28.45 -16.35 1.03
C GLU A 188 -27.29 -15.73 0.24
N LEU A 189 -27.38 -15.72 -1.09
CA LEU A 189 -26.37 -15.12 -1.96
C LEU A 189 -26.60 -13.62 -2.20
N VAL A 190 -27.78 -13.09 -1.93
CA VAL A 190 -28.03 -11.65 -2.10
C VAL A 190 -27.17 -10.88 -1.09
N PRO A 191 -26.28 -9.98 -1.54
CA PRO A 191 -25.46 -9.19 -0.63
C PRO A 191 -26.32 -8.30 0.27
N ASP A 192 -25.82 -8.02 1.48
CA ASP A 192 -26.46 -7.07 2.38
C ASP A 192 -26.36 -5.64 1.85
N GLY A 193 -27.30 -4.78 2.25
CA GLY A 193 -27.35 -3.37 1.85
C GLY A 193 -28.68 -2.97 1.23
N ASP A 194 -29.08 -1.72 1.47
CA ASP A 194 -30.40 -1.18 1.11
C ASP A 194 -30.70 -1.34 -0.41
N GLU A 195 -29.67 -1.27 -1.26
CA GLU A 195 -29.81 -1.39 -2.71
C GLU A 195 -30.22 -2.79 -3.22
N HIS A 196 -30.09 -3.83 -2.40
CA HIS A 196 -30.39 -5.21 -2.79
C HIS A 196 -31.62 -5.78 -2.07
N GLU A 197 -32.22 -5.04 -1.14
CA GLU A 197 -33.31 -5.55 -0.33
C GLU A 197 -34.56 -5.93 -1.14
N LEU A 198 -34.96 -5.12 -2.12
CA LEU A 198 -36.10 -5.46 -2.97
C LEU A 198 -35.85 -6.72 -3.81
N LYS A 199 -34.61 -6.94 -4.26
CA LYS A 199 -34.20 -8.18 -4.95
C LYS A 199 -34.23 -9.37 -3.99
N LYS A 200 -33.79 -9.20 -2.74
CA LYS A 200 -33.93 -10.20 -1.67
C LYS A 200 -35.39 -10.55 -1.43
N ALA A 201 -36.28 -9.55 -1.37
CA ALA A 201 -37.72 -9.75 -1.20
C ALA A 201 -38.35 -10.53 -2.37
N GLU A 202 -37.93 -10.27 -3.61
CA GLU A 202 -38.35 -11.04 -4.78
C GLU A 202 -38.01 -12.54 -4.63
N TYR A 203 -36.79 -12.86 -4.18
CA TYR A 203 -36.37 -14.25 -3.99
C TYR A 203 -37.03 -14.91 -2.78
N LEU A 204 -37.27 -14.15 -1.70
CA LEU A 204 -38.05 -14.59 -0.54
C LEU A 204 -39.49 -14.94 -0.95
N GLN A 205 -40.12 -14.16 -1.83
CA GLN A 205 -41.44 -14.48 -2.37
C GLN A 205 -41.41 -15.82 -3.12
N LYS A 206 -40.44 -16.02 -4.03
CA LYS A 206 -40.29 -17.28 -4.77
C LYS A 206 -40.06 -18.48 -3.85
N TRP A 207 -39.23 -18.32 -2.81
CA TRP A 207 -39.02 -19.35 -1.79
C TRP A 207 -40.33 -19.67 -1.06
N GLY A 208 -41.06 -18.65 -0.61
CA GLY A 208 -42.34 -18.80 0.06
C GLY A 208 -43.39 -19.54 -0.78
N ASP A 209 -43.54 -19.14 -2.04
CA ASP A 209 -44.49 -19.74 -2.97
C ASP A 209 -44.14 -21.22 -3.25
N ALA A 210 -42.86 -21.52 -3.52
CA ALA A 210 -42.41 -22.89 -3.75
C ALA A 210 -42.58 -23.78 -2.51
N ALA A 211 -42.30 -23.26 -1.32
CA ALA A 211 -42.51 -23.96 -0.06
C ALA A 211 -43.98 -24.30 0.16
N TYR A 212 -44.89 -23.38 -0.18
CA TYR A 212 -46.33 -23.61 -0.13
C TYR A 212 -46.74 -24.79 -1.02
N TYR A 213 -46.30 -24.80 -2.30
CA TYR A 213 -46.56 -25.92 -3.21
C TYR A 213 -45.93 -27.24 -2.75
N ALA A 214 -44.82 -27.18 -2.01
CA ALA A 214 -44.16 -28.33 -1.40
C ALA A 214 -44.85 -28.84 -0.13
N GLY A 215 -45.88 -28.16 0.38
CA GLY A 215 -46.55 -28.45 1.65
C GLY A 215 -45.74 -28.06 2.89
N LEU A 216 -44.72 -27.23 2.72
CA LEU A 216 -43.83 -26.73 3.78
C LEU A 216 -44.35 -25.39 4.33
N TYR A 217 -45.53 -25.41 4.94
CA TYR A 217 -46.26 -24.19 5.30
C TYR A 217 -45.53 -23.28 6.30
N ASP A 218 -44.84 -23.85 7.31
CA ASP A 218 -44.07 -23.06 8.28
C ASP A 218 -42.90 -22.32 7.62
N GLU A 219 -42.23 -22.98 6.66
CA GLU A 219 -41.12 -22.40 5.90
C GLU A 219 -41.63 -21.35 4.91
N SER A 220 -42.77 -21.62 4.26
CA SER A 220 -43.46 -20.66 3.40
C SER A 220 -43.80 -19.38 4.14
N LYS A 221 -44.47 -19.51 5.30
CA LYS A 221 -44.83 -18.39 6.17
C LYS A 221 -43.61 -17.57 6.56
N THR A 222 -42.53 -18.23 6.98
CA THR A 222 -41.28 -17.55 7.37
C THR A 222 -40.72 -16.71 6.22
N ALA A 223 -40.64 -17.26 5.01
CA ALA A 223 -40.11 -16.56 3.85
C ALA A 223 -41.01 -15.37 3.43
N LEU A 224 -42.33 -15.54 3.47
CA LEU A 224 -43.29 -14.51 3.09
C LEU A 224 -43.38 -13.38 4.12
N GLU A 225 -43.27 -13.66 5.42
CA GLU A 225 -43.18 -12.62 6.45
C GLU A 225 -41.92 -11.75 6.28
N GLN A 226 -40.77 -12.36 5.96
CA GLN A 226 -39.55 -11.62 5.65
C GLN A 226 -39.68 -10.79 4.36
N CYS A 227 -40.31 -11.35 3.32
CA CYS A 227 -40.61 -10.63 2.07
C CYS A 227 -41.49 -9.39 2.35
N LEU A 228 -42.56 -9.59 3.12
CA LEU A 228 -43.53 -8.55 3.44
C LEU A 228 -42.87 -7.41 4.23
N ALA A 229 -42.08 -7.74 5.25
CA ALA A 229 -41.39 -6.74 6.07
C ALA A 229 -40.49 -5.82 5.24
N ILE A 230 -39.80 -6.36 4.23
CA ILE A 230 -38.98 -5.55 3.31
C ILE A 230 -39.87 -4.69 2.41
N ARG A 231 -40.88 -5.28 1.79
CA ARG A 231 -41.78 -4.57 0.87
C ARG A 231 -42.56 -3.45 1.57
N GLU A 232 -43.07 -3.67 2.78
CA GLU A 232 -43.77 -2.63 3.55
C GLU A 232 -42.86 -1.47 3.97
N ARG A 233 -41.56 -1.72 4.17
CA ARG A 233 -40.58 -0.68 4.48
C ARG A 233 -40.20 0.15 3.26
N LEU A 234 -40.02 -0.48 2.11
CA LEU A 234 -39.43 0.15 0.92
C LEU A 234 -40.43 0.59 -0.14
N LEU A 235 -41.63 0.01 -0.17
CA LEU A 235 -42.65 0.28 -1.17
C LEU A 235 -43.83 1.05 -0.58
N PRO A 236 -44.56 1.82 -1.41
CA PRO A 236 -45.85 2.38 -1.02
C PRO A 236 -46.83 1.30 -0.55
N LYS A 237 -47.73 1.65 0.39
CA LYS A 237 -48.69 0.69 0.96
C LYS A 237 -49.67 0.10 -0.07
N ASP A 238 -49.91 0.82 -1.15
CA ASP A 238 -50.78 0.43 -2.26
C ASP A 238 -50.03 -0.30 -3.39
N ASP A 239 -48.74 -0.61 -3.20
CA ASP A 239 -47.96 -1.38 -4.16
C ASP A 239 -48.50 -2.82 -4.29
N THR A 240 -48.73 -3.24 -5.53
CA THR A 240 -49.27 -4.58 -5.84
C THR A 240 -48.42 -5.71 -5.28
N SER A 241 -47.10 -5.51 -5.16
CA SER A 241 -46.17 -6.52 -4.62
C SER A 241 -46.43 -6.80 -3.15
N VAL A 242 -46.84 -5.78 -2.37
CA VAL A 242 -47.25 -5.94 -0.97
C VAL A 242 -48.54 -6.76 -0.90
N ALA A 243 -49.51 -6.43 -1.75
CA ALA A 243 -50.78 -7.17 -1.83
C ALA A 243 -50.58 -8.64 -2.24
N THR A 244 -49.68 -8.91 -3.19
CA THR A 244 -49.34 -10.28 -3.61
C THR A 244 -48.75 -11.09 -2.45
N THR A 245 -47.81 -10.52 -1.68
CA THR A 245 -47.23 -11.24 -0.53
C THR A 245 -48.27 -11.53 0.54
N LEU A 246 -49.13 -10.55 0.84
CA LEU A 246 -50.22 -10.72 1.81
C LEU A 246 -51.23 -11.79 1.39
N ASN A 247 -51.51 -11.91 0.09
CA ASN A 247 -52.42 -12.94 -0.43
C ASN A 247 -51.83 -14.36 -0.31
N ASN A 248 -50.50 -14.48 -0.34
CA ASN A 248 -49.81 -15.78 -0.34
C ASN A 248 -49.46 -16.26 1.09
N LEU A 249 -49.58 -15.40 2.10
CA LEU A 249 -49.33 -15.67 3.52
C LEU A 249 -50.53 -16.30 4.22
#